data_AF-S2SN14-F1
#
_entry.id   AF-S2SN14-F1
#
_cell.length_a   1.000
_cell.length_b   1.000
_cell.length_c   1.000
_cell.angle_alpha   90.00
_cell.angle_beta   90.00
_cell.angle_gamma   90.00
#
_symmetry.space_group_name_H-M   'P 1'
#
loop_
_entity.id
_entity.type
_entity.pdbx_description
1 polymer ?
#
loop_
_entity_poly.entity_id
_entity_poly.type
_entity_poly.pdbx_seq_one_letter_code
_entity_poly.pdbx_strand_id
1 'polypeptide(L)' 'MKNVLIVGAGRLGKGFVGETFFNAGWHITFLDKDPRVIDELN' A
#
# COMPACT_ATOMS: atom_id res chain seq x y z
N MET A 1 17.12 1.95 -3.73
CA MET A 1 15.70 2.17 -3.38
C MET A 1 15.24 1.05 -2.47
N LYS A 2 14.53 1.36 -1.38
CA LYS A 2 13.97 0.36 -0.46
C LYS A 2 12.54 0.03 -0.90
N ASN A 3 12.15 -1.24 -0.79
CA ASN A 3 10.84 -1.73 -1.25
C ASN A 3 10.08 -2.38 -0.10
N VAL A 4 8.76 -2.19 -0.06
CA VAL A 4 7.87 -2.85 0.91
C VAL A 4 6.63 -3.39 0.21
N LEU A 5 6.23 -4.61 0.57
CA LEU A 5 4.94 -5.19 0.22
C LEU A 5 4.02 -5.11 1.44
N ILE A 6 2.88 -4.45 1.28
CA ILE A 6 1.86 -4.36 2.34
C ILE A 6 0.69 -5.25 1.93
N VAL A 7 0.42 -6.29 2.74
CA VAL A 7 -0.72 -7.18 2.55
C VAL A 7 -1.94 -6.58 3.26
N GLY A 8 -2.95 -6.22 2.48
CA GLY A 8 -4.16 -5.51 2.90
C GLY A 8 -4.07 -4.02 2.56
N ALA A 9 -4.83 -3.59 1.56
CA ALA A 9 -4.94 -2.21 1.08
C ALA A 9 -6.21 -1.51 1.61
N GLY A 10 -6.66 -1.89 2.81
CA GLY A 10 -7.77 -1.25 3.51
C GLY A 10 -7.39 0.10 4.13
N ARG A 11 -8.23 0.62 5.02
CA ARG A 11 -8.04 1.94 5.66
C ARG A 11 -6.69 2.07 6.37
N LEU A 12 -6.31 1.07 7.18
CA LEU A 12 -5.03 1.07 7.89
C LEU A 12 -3.83 0.77 6.99
N GLY A 13 -4.03 -0.10 5.98
CA GLY A 13 -3.00 -0.42 5.00
C GLY A 13 -2.55 0.83 4.25
N LYS A 14 -3.50 1.61 3.71
CA LYS A 14 -3.22 2.83 2.96
C LYS A 14 -2.92 4.03 3.86
N GLY A 15 -3.83 4.34 4.77
CA GLY A 15 -3.82 5.60 5.55
C GLY A 15 -3.01 5.55 6.86
N PHE A 16 -2.23 4.49 7.09
CA PHE A 16 -1.31 4.47 8.22
C PHE A 16 0.01 3.81 7.84
N VAL A 17 -0.01 2.50 7.52
CA VAL A 17 1.22 1.75 7.22
C VAL A 17 1.84 2.25 5.91
N GLY A 18 1.04 2.35 4.86
CA GLY A 18 1.44 2.86 3.55
C GLY A 18 1.98 4.27 3.62
N GLU A 19 1.23 5.18 4.26
CA GLU A 19 1.66 6.57 4.47
C GLU A 19 3.00 6.67 5.22
N THR A 20 3.21 5.85 6.26
CA THR A 20 4.47 5.82 7.02
C THR A 20 5.66 5.47 6.12
N PHE A 21 5.53 4.43 5.29
CA PHE A 21 6.60 4.04 4.36
C PHE A 21 6.77 5.02 3.20
N PHE A 22 5.69 5.66 2.76
CA PHE A 22 5.71 6.63 1.67
C PHE A 22 6.49 7.87 2.11
N ASN A 23 6.19 8.38 3.31
CA ASN A 23 6.89 9.50 3.92
C ASN A 23 8.37 9.19 4.20
N ALA A 24 8.72 7.91 4.37
CA ALA A 24 10.11 7.45 4.51
C ALA A 24 10.84 7.23 3.16
N GLY A 25 10.20 7.52 2.02
CA GLY A 25 10.79 7.42 0.67
C GLY A 25 10.93 5.99 0.15
N TRP A 26 10.08 5.07 0.60
CA TRP A 26 10.06 3.69 0.11
C TRP A 26 9.19 3.56 -1.13
N HIS A 27 9.55 2.62 -2.01
CA HIS A 27 8.66 2.14 -3.04
C HIS A 27 7.70 1.12 -2.42
N ILE A 28 6.40 1.38 -2.54
CA ILE A 28 5.35 0.59 -1.89
C ILE A 28 4.58 -0.18 -2.94
N THR A 29 4.29 -1.45 -2.64
CA THR A 29 3.33 -2.26 -3.38
C THR A 29 2.29 -2.78 -2.41
N PHE A 30 1.02 -2.69 -2.78
CA PHE A 30 -0.08 -3.27 -2.02
C PHE A 30 -0.50 -4.60 -2.63
N LEU A 31 -0.83 -5.58 -1.78
CA LEU A 31 -1.51 -6.81 -2.15
C LEU A 31 -2.89 -6.82 -1.48
N ASP A 32 -3.95 -6.87 -2.26
CA ASP A 32 -5.32 -7.03 -1.75
C ASP A 32 -6.06 -8.10 -2.57
N LYS A 33 -7.20 -8.56 -2.06
CA LYS A 33 -8.07 -9.53 -2.73
C LYS A 33 -9.28 -8.88 -3.40
N ASP A 34 -9.67 -7.66 -3.00
CA ASP A 34 -10.83 -6.96 -3.59
C ASP A 34 -10.40 -6.32 -4.92
N PRO A 35 -10.89 -6.82 -6.08
CA PRO A 35 -10.49 -6.30 -7.38
C PRO A 35 -10.75 -4.80 -7.52
N ARG A 36 -11.81 -4.27 -6.90
CA ARG A 36 -12.10 -2.83 -6.96
C ARG A 36 -11.01 -2.01 -6.28
N VAL A 37 -10.49 -2.50 -5.15
CA VAL A 37 -9.39 -1.83 -4.43
C VAL A 37 -8.11 -1.87 -5.24
N ILE A 38 -7.86 -2.98 -5.94
CA ILE A 38 -6.70 -3.14 -6.82
C ILE A 38 -6.81 -2.18 -8.02
N ASP A 39 -7.98 -2.14 -8.66
CA ASP A 39 -8.24 -1.28 -9.83
C ASP A 39 -8.17 0.21 -9.47
N GLU A 40 -8.64 0.61 -8.28
CA GLU A 40 -8.53 2.00 -7.80
C GLU A 40 -7.09 2.43 -7.45
N LEU A 41 -6.16 1.49 -7.28
CA LEU A 41 -4.76 1.76 -6.92
C LEU A 41 -3.79 1.78 -8.11
N ASN A 42 -4.22 1.33 -9.29
CA ASN A 42 -3.44 1.32 -10.53
C ASN A 42 -3.75 2.53 -11.41
#